data_AF-A0A6B9YSZ0-F1
#
_entry.id   AF-A0A6B9YSZ0-F1
#
_cell.length_a   1.000
_cell.length_b   1.000
_cell.length_c   1.000
_cell.angle_alpha   90.00
_cell.angle_beta   90.00
_cell.angle_gamma   90.00
#
_symmetry.space_group_name_H-M   'P 1'
#
loop_
_entity.id
_entity.type
_entity.pdbx_description
1 polymer ?
#
loop_
_entity_poly.entity_id
_entity_poly.type
_entity_poly.pdbx_seq_one_letter_code
_entity_poly.pdbx_strand_id
1 'polypeptide(L)'
;MENTITITLNTLHCNREGQGSGGSSPYLWPAMLWVSKDTASVGVLGIYDGDSHTILKRGMKPGDTVDIPSKVGVMLRPFDDDLSNHVIIVTVALWQDNESPGYAVQAGYRSFLTSLRDGIASHLLQLNSDDPATVEQAETDIKTAVTAGVTQGIKNSLSTTDKIKIATGILTLDSPIDSTTTSFSNLVNTGFSLQIGGSLGGRLLFYRDYTRNGTGDVDTPKVIGLGGWAGFKFLFSGGDGIIYAVNPEGQLLFYRDATQDGTGDVNTPSVIGLGGWADFKFLFSGGNGIIYAVNQQGQLLFYRDYTRNGTGDVDTPQVIGQGGWDSFKFLFSGGDGIIYAVDQQGRLLFYRDTTQDGTGDVNTPSVIGLGGWQSFQFLFSGGDGIIYAVDQQGQLLFYRDYTRNGTGDVDTPQVIGLGGWKDFQFLFSGDNGIIYAAEKALTPKDSYEVTGTLGIAAVLCVDERAAVSTATADVQSAKQMVANLQQEFQNAPASQKPFLRQQIKDAEADEAAAEQRLSAAKQALSACLARSSPPRRHPLPISVG
;
A
#
# COMPACT_ATOMS: atom_id res chain seq x y z
N MET A 1 4.81 28.76 26.40
CA MET A 1 3.92 27.77 27.05
C MET A 1 4.47 26.44 26.61
N GLU A 2 5.00 25.63 27.53
CA GLU A 2 5.41 24.28 27.14
C GLU A 2 4.16 23.49 26.78
N ASN A 3 4.17 22.85 25.62
CA ASN A 3 3.10 21.99 25.17
C ASN A 3 3.64 20.57 25.02
N THR A 4 2.83 19.58 25.39
CA THR A 4 3.13 18.19 25.10
C THR A 4 2.35 17.76 23.87
N ILE A 5 3.04 17.14 22.91
CA ILE A 5 2.41 16.43 21.80
C ILE A 5 2.44 14.94 22.11
N THR A 6 1.28 14.32 21.98
CA THR A 6 1.09 12.88 22.11
C THR A 6 0.51 12.34 20.81
N ILE A 7 1.26 11.44 20.16
CA ILE A 7 0.72 10.62 19.08
C ILE A 7 0.27 9.31 19.69
N THR A 8 -0.99 8.95 19.46
CA THR A 8 -1.55 7.65 19.83
C THR A 8 -1.99 6.92 18.57
N LEU A 9 -1.45 5.74 18.32
CA LEU A 9 -2.00 4.76 17.37
C LEU A 9 -2.99 3.90 18.14
N ASN A 10 -4.24 3.86 17.68
CA ASN A 10 -5.35 3.26 18.41
C ASN A 10 -5.59 1.82 17.98
N THR A 11 -5.85 1.60 16.69
CA THR A 11 -6.18 0.28 16.15
C THR A 11 -5.45 0.00 14.85
N LEU A 12 -5.22 -1.28 14.58
CA LEU A 12 -4.84 -1.80 13.28
C LEU A 12 -6.01 -2.61 12.73
N HIS A 13 -6.50 -2.25 11.54
CA HIS A 13 -7.52 -2.98 10.80
C HIS A 13 -6.89 -3.65 9.57
N CYS A 14 -7.23 -4.91 9.31
CA CYS A 14 -6.76 -5.63 8.12
C CYS A 14 -7.80 -5.51 7.01
N ASN A 15 -7.47 -4.76 5.96
CA ASN A 15 -8.30 -4.69 4.76
C ASN A 15 -8.07 -5.91 3.86
N ARG A 16 -6.81 -6.34 3.74
CA ARG A 16 -6.37 -7.43 2.86
C ARG A 16 -5.07 -8.05 3.36
N GLU A 17 -4.95 -9.37 3.25
CA GLU A 17 -3.71 -10.12 3.54
C GLU A 17 -3.54 -11.29 2.56
N GLY A 18 -2.29 -11.59 2.19
CA GLY A 18 -1.94 -12.59 1.18
C GLY A 18 -1.35 -13.90 1.70
N GLN A 19 -1.35 -14.17 3.01
CA GLN A 19 -0.70 -15.33 3.66
C GLN A 19 -1.57 -16.62 3.65
N GLY A 20 -2.65 -16.66 2.88
CA GLY A 20 -3.48 -17.87 2.70
C GLY A 20 -4.23 -18.26 3.98
N SER A 21 -4.21 -19.53 4.40
CA SER A 21 -4.94 -19.97 5.60
C SER A 21 -4.29 -19.54 6.92
N GLY A 22 -2.97 -19.30 6.93
CA GLY A 22 -2.21 -18.94 8.13
C GLY A 22 -2.52 -17.55 8.68
N GLY A 23 -2.82 -16.59 7.80
CA GLY A 23 -3.09 -15.20 8.18
C GLY A 23 -1.82 -14.45 8.58
N SER A 24 -1.93 -13.13 8.71
CA SER A 24 -0.77 -12.30 9.06
C SER A 24 -0.50 -12.27 10.56
N SER A 25 0.73 -12.00 10.95
CA SER A 25 1.11 -11.79 12.34
C SER A 25 1.80 -10.42 12.48
N PRO A 26 1.03 -9.32 12.37
CA PRO A 26 1.61 -7.98 12.24
C PRO A 26 2.23 -7.44 13.54
N TYR A 27 3.32 -6.69 13.39
CA TYR A 27 3.84 -5.75 14.39
C TYR A 27 4.22 -4.42 13.74
N LEU A 28 4.31 -3.35 14.56
CA LEU A 28 4.50 -1.98 14.09
C LEU A 28 5.82 -1.38 14.58
N TRP A 29 6.46 -0.62 13.69
CA TRP A 29 7.55 0.30 13.99
C TRP A 29 7.09 1.74 13.76
N PRO A 30 6.61 2.41 14.81
CA PRO A 30 6.20 3.80 14.73
C PRO A 30 7.37 4.74 14.97
N ALA A 31 7.30 5.92 14.36
CA ALA A 31 8.21 7.03 14.59
C ALA A 31 7.44 8.36 14.54
N MET A 32 7.69 9.21 15.53
CA MET A 32 7.27 10.61 15.52
C MET A 32 8.50 11.48 15.26
N LEU A 33 8.49 12.19 14.14
CA LEU A 33 9.51 13.18 13.81
C LEU A 33 8.97 14.58 14.02
N TRP A 34 9.87 15.51 14.28
CA TRP A 34 9.56 16.94 14.28
C TRP A 34 10.61 17.69 13.48
N VAL A 35 10.14 18.62 12.65
CA VAL A 35 10.99 19.52 11.87
C VAL A 35 10.77 20.93 12.39
N SER A 36 11.86 21.56 12.85
CA SER A 36 11.86 22.98 13.21
C SER A 36 11.98 23.82 11.94
N LYS A 37 10.99 24.66 11.66
CA LYS A 37 10.99 25.57 10.51
C LYS A 37 12.12 26.60 10.58
N ASP A 38 12.50 27.02 11.78
CA ASP A 38 13.53 28.05 11.99
C ASP A 38 14.95 27.51 11.82
N THR A 39 15.20 26.30 12.32
CA THR A 39 16.56 25.73 12.37
C THR A 39 16.80 24.67 11.31
N ALA A 40 15.76 24.26 10.59
CA ALA A 40 15.77 23.09 9.71
C ALA A 40 16.29 21.81 10.40
N SER A 41 16.16 21.74 11.72
CA SER A 41 16.57 20.56 12.50
C SER A 41 15.46 19.51 12.49
N VAL A 42 15.86 18.24 12.39
CA VAL A 42 14.96 17.09 12.41
C VAL A 42 15.28 16.25 13.64
N GLY A 43 14.29 16.05 14.48
CA GLY A 43 14.35 15.05 15.54
C GLY A 43 13.44 13.86 15.26
N VAL A 44 13.71 12.75 15.94
CA VAL A 44 12.92 11.52 15.86
C VAL A 44 12.76 10.94 17.26
N LEU A 45 11.56 10.45 17.55
CA LEU A 45 11.22 9.69 18.74
C LEU A 45 10.52 8.40 18.29
N GLY A 46 11.00 7.29 18.82
CA GLY A 46 10.37 5.98 18.66
C GLY A 46 9.86 5.43 19.99
N ILE A 47 9.43 4.17 19.96
CA ILE A 47 9.09 3.38 21.14
C ILE A 47 10.35 2.80 21.78
N TYR A 48 10.21 2.17 22.95
CA TYR A 48 11.30 1.43 23.56
C TYR A 48 11.72 0.26 22.64
N ASP A 49 13.02 0.11 22.38
CA ASP A 49 13.52 -0.92 21.45
C ASP A 49 13.04 -2.32 21.84
N GLY A 50 12.93 -2.63 23.13
CA GLY A 50 12.43 -3.93 23.60
C GLY A 50 10.99 -4.25 23.19
N ASP A 51 10.22 -3.24 22.80
CA ASP A 51 8.85 -3.37 22.33
C ASP A 51 8.73 -3.43 20.80
N SER A 52 9.83 -3.29 20.05
CA SER A 52 9.84 -3.27 18.57
C SER A 52 9.40 -4.58 17.91
N HIS A 53 9.32 -5.67 18.67
CA HIS A 53 8.84 -6.98 18.22
C HIS A 53 7.52 -7.38 18.91
N THR A 54 6.70 -6.39 19.31
CA THR A 54 5.38 -6.66 19.90
C THR A 54 4.39 -7.03 18.80
N ILE A 55 4.14 -8.32 18.64
CA ILE A 55 3.12 -8.86 17.75
C ILE A 55 1.74 -8.43 18.26
N LEU A 56 0.97 -7.75 17.40
CA LEU A 56 -0.35 -7.22 17.76
C LEU A 56 -1.41 -8.33 17.79
N LYS A 57 -1.43 -9.17 16.76
CA LYS A 57 -2.33 -10.33 16.64
C LYS A 57 -1.64 -11.40 15.80
N ARG A 58 -1.83 -12.68 16.12
CA ARG A 58 -1.40 -13.79 15.27
C ARG A 58 -2.57 -14.28 14.42
N GLY A 59 -2.31 -14.58 13.15
CA GLY A 59 -3.30 -15.09 12.21
C GLY A 59 -4.42 -14.09 11.89
N MET A 60 -4.10 -12.80 11.82
CA MET A 60 -5.03 -11.74 11.45
C MET A 60 -5.53 -11.93 10.01
N LYS A 61 -6.84 -11.73 9.82
CA LYS A 61 -7.58 -11.95 8.57
C LYS A 61 -8.26 -10.67 8.07
N PRO A 62 -8.65 -10.61 6.78
CA PRO A 62 -9.41 -9.48 6.27
C PRO A 62 -10.68 -9.25 7.10
N GLY A 63 -10.93 -8.00 7.50
CA GLY A 63 -12.02 -7.60 8.39
C GLY A 63 -11.66 -7.59 9.88
N ASP A 64 -10.54 -8.19 10.29
CA ASP A 64 -10.10 -8.13 11.69
C ASP A 64 -9.64 -6.72 12.08
N THR A 65 -9.91 -6.36 13.34
CA THR A 65 -9.35 -5.17 14.00
C THR A 65 -8.72 -5.56 15.32
N VAL A 66 -7.57 -4.97 15.66
CA VAL A 66 -6.89 -5.16 16.95
C VAL A 66 -6.46 -3.81 17.54
N ASP A 67 -6.59 -3.68 18.86
CA ASP A 67 -6.09 -2.51 19.58
C ASP A 67 -4.55 -2.53 19.62
N ILE A 68 -3.95 -1.36 19.44
CA ILE A 68 -2.51 -1.19 19.52
C ILE A 68 -2.14 -0.93 20.99
N PRO A 69 -1.33 -1.79 21.65
CA PRO A 69 -0.93 -1.59 23.04
C PRO A 69 -0.16 -0.29 23.22
N SER A 70 -0.35 0.40 24.36
CA SER A 70 0.26 1.72 24.62
C SER A 70 1.79 1.76 24.49
N LYS A 71 2.48 0.66 24.85
CA LYS A 71 3.95 0.51 24.70
C LYS A 71 4.44 0.58 23.25
N VAL A 72 3.54 0.34 22.29
CA VAL A 72 3.78 0.49 20.84
C VAL A 72 3.06 1.73 20.30
N GLY A 73 1.84 1.99 20.74
CA GLY A 73 0.96 2.98 20.15
C GLY A 73 1.19 4.41 20.64
N VAL A 74 1.88 4.64 21.74
CA VAL A 74 1.98 5.99 22.34
C VAL A 74 3.40 6.54 22.25
N MET A 75 3.55 7.68 21.58
CA MET A 75 4.77 8.48 21.55
C MET A 75 4.45 9.89 22.08
N LEU A 76 5.24 10.37 23.04
CA LEU A 76 4.98 11.62 23.75
C LEU A 76 6.26 12.45 23.84
N ARG A 77 6.19 13.73 23.48
CA ARG A 77 7.30 14.68 23.61
C ARG A 77 6.84 16.06 24.08
N PRO A 78 7.50 16.66 25.08
CA PRO A 78 7.34 18.08 25.41
C PRO A 78 8.05 19.00 24.39
N PHE A 79 7.49 20.18 24.17
CA PHE A 79 7.99 21.26 23.33
C PHE A 79 8.01 22.55 24.14
N ASP A 80 9.15 23.23 24.17
CA ASP A 80 9.37 24.42 25.00
C ASP A 80 9.29 25.73 24.19
N ASP A 81 9.03 25.61 22.90
CA ASP A 81 8.89 26.68 21.92
C ASP A 81 7.50 26.69 21.26
N ASP A 82 7.24 27.69 20.42
CA ASP A 82 5.94 27.81 19.74
C ASP A 82 5.71 26.63 18.81
N LEU A 83 4.59 25.92 19.01
CA LEU A 83 4.19 24.80 18.17
C LEU A 83 3.97 25.21 16.70
N SER A 84 3.67 26.48 16.42
CA SER A 84 3.54 26.97 15.03
C SER A 84 4.84 26.83 14.22
N ASN A 85 5.99 26.75 14.89
CA ASN A 85 7.31 26.56 14.29
C ASN A 85 7.65 25.11 13.95
N HIS A 86 6.78 24.15 14.27
CA HIS A 86 7.05 22.73 14.05
C HIS A 86 6.15 22.12 12.98
N VAL A 87 6.71 21.17 12.25
CA VAL A 87 5.94 20.16 11.51
C VAL A 87 6.15 18.83 12.21
N ILE A 88 5.05 18.16 12.58
CA ILE A 88 5.10 16.80 13.14
C ILE A 88 4.85 15.81 12.02
N ILE A 89 5.73 14.83 11.87
CA ILE A 89 5.60 13.76 10.90
C ILE A 89 5.43 12.45 11.67
N VAL A 90 4.44 11.65 11.30
CA VAL A 90 4.21 10.33 11.88
C VAL A 90 4.42 9.31 10.79
N THR A 91 5.40 8.42 10.98
CA THR A 91 5.68 7.31 10.08
C THR A 91 5.44 6.00 10.81
N VAL A 92 4.78 5.07 10.13
CA VAL A 92 4.51 3.73 10.65
C VAL A 92 4.94 2.70 9.62
N ALA A 93 5.88 1.83 9.99
CA ALA A 93 6.23 0.65 9.20
C ALA A 93 5.57 -0.60 9.80
N LEU A 94 4.90 -1.39 8.97
CA LEU A 94 4.24 -2.62 9.35
C LEU A 94 5.09 -3.81 8.90
N TRP A 95 5.21 -4.80 9.79
CA TRP A 95 6.04 -5.98 9.58
C TRP A 95 5.25 -7.25 9.81
N GLN A 96 5.63 -8.30 9.09
CA GLN A 96 5.17 -9.66 9.30
C GLN A 96 6.18 -10.43 10.16
N ASP A 97 5.72 -10.96 11.29
CA ASP A 97 6.48 -11.87 12.16
C ASP A 97 6.79 -13.19 11.43
N ASN A 98 8.06 -13.60 11.46
CA ASN A 98 8.54 -14.91 11.03
C ASN A 98 9.45 -15.50 12.13
N GLU A 99 10.76 -15.59 11.90
CA GLU A 99 11.73 -16.23 12.79
C GLU A 99 12.93 -15.33 13.09
N SER A 100 12.82 -14.01 12.88
CA SER A 100 13.90 -13.08 13.20
C SER A 100 14.24 -13.13 14.70
N PRO A 101 15.53 -13.23 15.08
CA PRO A 101 15.93 -13.06 16.46
C PRO A 101 15.58 -11.64 16.97
N GLY A 102 15.03 -11.53 18.18
CA GLY A 102 14.59 -10.23 18.71
C GLY A 102 15.67 -9.15 18.76
N TYR A 103 16.94 -9.52 18.99
CA TYR A 103 18.06 -8.57 18.95
C TYR A 103 18.29 -7.98 17.53
N ALA A 104 17.97 -8.74 16.49
CA ALA A 104 18.10 -8.30 15.10
C ALA A 104 16.93 -7.37 14.71
N VAL A 105 15.72 -7.68 15.18
CA VAL A 105 14.55 -6.79 15.08
C VAL A 105 14.83 -5.44 15.77
N GLN A 106 15.41 -5.46 16.97
CA GLN A 106 15.84 -4.24 17.69
C GLN A 106 16.89 -3.44 16.91
N ALA A 107 17.91 -4.09 16.35
CA ALA A 107 18.92 -3.43 15.54
C ALA A 107 18.32 -2.82 14.25
N GLY A 108 17.38 -3.53 13.62
CA GLY A 108 16.60 -3.03 12.49
C GLY A 108 15.80 -1.79 12.85
N TYR A 109 15.08 -1.81 13.98
CA TYR A 109 14.28 -0.68 14.45
C TYR A 109 15.12 0.58 14.74
N ARG A 110 16.28 0.44 15.39
CA ARG A 110 17.22 1.56 15.58
C ARG A 110 17.70 2.14 14.26
N SER A 111 17.96 1.27 13.29
CA SER A 111 18.39 1.66 11.95
C SER A 111 17.26 2.34 11.17
N PHE A 112 16.01 1.90 11.36
CA PHE A 112 14.81 2.57 10.84
C PHE A 112 14.72 4.00 11.35
N LEU A 113 14.78 4.23 12.67
CA LEU A 113 14.69 5.57 13.26
C LEU A 113 15.82 6.49 12.77
N THR A 114 17.06 5.98 12.74
CA THR A 114 18.23 6.77 12.33
C THR A 114 18.17 7.12 10.84
N SER A 115 17.91 6.13 9.98
CA SER A 115 17.86 6.34 8.53
C SER A 115 16.68 7.22 8.12
N LEU A 116 15.56 7.13 8.84
CA LEU A 116 14.38 7.97 8.60
C LEU A 116 14.67 9.43 8.96
N ARG A 117 15.28 9.68 10.13
CA ARG A 117 15.72 11.02 10.53
C ARG A 117 16.68 11.62 9.50
N ASP A 118 17.72 10.87 9.14
CA ASP A 118 18.78 11.34 8.26
C ASP A 118 18.26 11.53 6.82
N GLY A 119 17.37 10.65 6.36
CA GLY A 119 16.66 10.78 5.08
C GLY A 119 15.84 12.06 5.01
N ILE A 120 14.98 12.31 6.01
CA ILE A 120 14.17 13.54 6.06
C ILE A 120 15.06 14.78 6.15
N ALA A 121 16.09 14.77 7.02
CA ALA A 121 17.01 15.89 7.19
C ALA A 121 17.76 16.26 5.90
N SER A 122 18.13 15.26 5.09
CA SER A 122 18.84 15.48 3.82
C SER A 122 17.94 15.92 2.66
N HIS A 123 16.62 15.83 2.80
CA HIS A 123 15.65 16.12 1.74
C HIS A 123 14.63 17.22 2.08
N LEU A 124 14.84 17.98 3.17
CA LEU A 124 13.89 19.00 3.63
C LEU A 124 13.49 20.02 2.54
N LEU A 125 14.44 20.41 1.68
CA LEU A 125 14.17 21.37 0.61
C LEU A 125 13.26 20.76 -0.48
N GLN A 126 13.54 19.52 -0.89
CA GLN A 126 12.78 18.81 -1.90
C GLN A 126 11.38 18.46 -1.40
N LEU A 127 11.25 18.08 -0.12
CA LEU A 127 9.95 17.81 0.52
C LEU A 127 9.09 19.06 0.66
N ASN A 128 9.69 20.26 0.62
CA ASN A 128 8.99 21.54 0.66
C ASN A 128 8.86 22.19 -0.73
N SER A 129 9.06 21.42 -1.81
CA SER A 129 8.90 21.90 -3.19
C SER A 129 7.43 22.01 -3.58
N ASP A 130 7.10 23.00 -4.42
CA ASP A 130 5.78 23.10 -5.05
C ASP A 130 5.61 22.13 -6.23
N ASP A 131 6.71 21.52 -6.71
CA ASP A 131 6.69 20.51 -7.78
C ASP A 131 6.44 19.09 -7.24
N PRO A 132 5.30 18.45 -7.56
CA PRO A 132 4.97 17.12 -7.06
C PRO A 132 5.98 16.04 -7.45
N ALA A 133 6.60 16.13 -8.62
CA ALA A 133 7.58 15.13 -9.07
C ALA A 133 8.87 15.18 -8.23
N THR A 134 9.29 16.39 -7.83
CA THR A 134 10.42 16.59 -6.93
C THR A 134 10.14 16.01 -5.54
N VAL A 135 8.93 16.20 -5.02
CA VAL A 135 8.51 15.64 -3.72
C VAL A 135 8.49 14.10 -3.79
N GLU A 136 7.85 13.53 -4.82
CA GLU A 136 7.75 12.08 -5.02
C GLU A 136 9.13 11.41 -5.14
N GLN A 137 10.06 12.04 -5.86
CA GLN A 137 11.42 11.55 -5.96
C GLN A 137 12.14 11.56 -4.60
N ALA A 138 11.99 12.63 -3.82
CA ALA A 138 12.57 12.71 -2.48
C ALA A 138 11.99 11.64 -1.53
N GLU A 139 10.68 11.43 -1.55
CA GLU A 139 10.03 10.36 -0.78
C GLU A 139 10.55 8.98 -1.18
N THR A 140 10.76 8.75 -2.48
CA THR A 140 11.34 7.51 -3.03
C THR A 140 12.78 7.30 -2.55
N ASP A 141 13.60 8.35 -2.58
CA ASP A 141 14.98 8.31 -2.13
C ASP A 141 15.08 8.04 -0.61
N ILE A 142 14.22 8.67 0.18
CA ILE A 142 14.11 8.41 1.62
C ILE A 142 13.70 6.96 1.88
N LYS A 143 12.65 6.47 1.21
CA LYS A 143 12.17 5.08 1.38
C LYS A 143 13.30 4.10 1.05
N THR A 144 14.05 4.35 -0.04
CA THR A 144 15.20 3.54 -0.46
C THR A 144 16.31 3.54 0.59
N ALA A 145 16.68 4.71 1.10
CA ALA A 145 17.70 4.85 2.14
C ALA A 145 17.31 4.15 3.44
N VAL A 146 16.05 4.30 3.87
CA VAL A 146 15.50 3.63 5.05
C VAL A 146 15.51 2.11 4.88
N THR A 147 15.03 1.60 3.74
CA THR A 147 15.06 0.15 3.46
C THR A 147 16.48 -0.41 3.48
N ALA A 148 17.44 0.30 2.87
CA ALA A 148 18.84 -0.10 2.86
C ALA A 148 19.44 -0.09 4.28
N GLY A 149 19.18 0.98 5.05
CA GLY A 149 19.64 1.13 6.42
C GLY A 149 19.10 0.04 7.35
N VAL A 150 17.80 -0.25 7.27
CA VAL A 150 17.17 -1.34 8.04
C VAL A 150 17.77 -2.69 7.68
N THR A 151 17.88 -3.00 6.38
CA THR A 151 18.42 -4.27 5.90
C THR A 151 19.86 -4.45 6.37
N GLN A 152 20.68 -3.40 6.28
CA GLN A 152 22.05 -3.44 6.73
C GLN A 152 22.16 -3.56 8.25
N GLY A 153 21.30 -2.87 9.01
CA GLY A 153 21.22 -2.95 10.47
C GLY A 153 20.93 -4.36 10.96
N ILE A 154 19.90 -4.99 10.39
CA ILE A 154 19.55 -6.39 10.64
C ILE A 154 20.76 -7.29 10.29
N LYS A 155 21.26 -7.19 9.05
CA LYS A 155 22.38 -8.02 8.55
C LYS A 155 23.65 -7.92 9.40
N ASN A 156 23.98 -6.73 9.90
CA ASN A 156 25.15 -6.49 10.73
C ASN A 156 25.01 -7.10 12.13
N SER A 157 23.80 -7.10 12.68
CA SER A 157 23.53 -7.67 14.00
C SER A 157 23.55 -9.20 14.04
N LEU A 158 23.23 -9.85 12.92
CA LEU A 158 23.14 -11.30 12.84
C LEU A 158 24.50 -11.99 13.03
N SER A 159 24.50 -13.02 13.88
CA SER A 159 25.66 -13.89 14.07
C SER A 159 26.02 -14.65 12.79
N THR A 160 27.26 -15.17 12.70
CA THR A 160 27.68 -16.04 11.60
C THR A 160 26.77 -17.26 11.47
N THR A 161 26.33 -17.83 12.59
CA THR A 161 25.44 -18.99 12.62
C THR A 161 24.05 -18.66 12.07
N ASP A 162 23.49 -17.50 12.41
CA ASP A 162 22.16 -17.12 11.91
C ASP A 162 22.20 -16.82 10.41
N LYS A 163 23.28 -16.20 9.92
CA LYS A 163 23.51 -16.01 8.48
C LYS A 163 23.56 -17.33 7.72
N ILE A 164 24.17 -18.36 8.30
CA ILE A 164 24.17 -19.71 7.72
C ILE A 164 22.74 -20.28 7.69
N LYS A 165 22.01 -20.20 8.81
CA LYS A 165 20.62 -20.71 8.87
C LYS A 165 19.71 -20.05 7.83
N ILE A 166 19.86 -18.73 7.63
CA ILE A 166 19.12 -18.00 6.59
C ILE A 166 19.52 -18.48 5.21
N ALA A 167 20.83 -18.59 4.92
CA ALA A 167 21.33 -19.07 3.63
C ALA A 167 20.89 -20.51 3.31
N THR A 168 20.68 -21.35 4.34
CA THR A 168 20.18 -22.72 4.19
C THR A 168 18.65 -22.83 4.24
N GLY A 169 17.92 -21.73 4.39
CA GLY A 169 16.45 -21.72 4.49
C GLY A 169 15.90 -22.33 5.79
N ILE A 170 16.73 -22.47 6.82
CA ILE A 170 16.35 -22.97 8.15
C ILE A 170 15.75 -21.85 9.01
N LEU A 171 16.10 -20.60 8.72
CA LEU A 171 15.59 -19.42 9.40
C LEU A 171 15.04 -18.43 8.38
N THR A 172 13.78 -18.06 8.52
CA THR A 172 13.12 -17.04 7.70
C THR A 172 13.05 -15.72 8.48
N LEU A 173 13.73 -14.68 8.01
CA LEU A 173 13.63 -13.37 8.63
C LEU A 173 12.23 -12.78 8.46
N ASP A 174 11.82 -12.00 9.44
CA ASP A 174 10.68 -11.10 9.37
C ASP A 174 10.77 -10.21 8.13
N SER A 175 9.63 -9.94 7.52
CA SER A 175 9.55 -9.19 6.27
C SER A 175 8.74 -7.90 6.46
N PRO A 176 9.19 -6.77 5.90
CA PRO A 176 8.37 -5.57 5.88
C PRO A 176 7.15 -5.80 4.98
N ILE A 177 5.98 -5.34 5.43
CA ILE A 177 4.77 -5.31 4.62
C ILE A 177 4.76 -4.02 3.78
N ASP A 178 4.74 -2.87 4.46
CA ASP A 178 4.91 -1.54 3.86
C ASP A 178 5.14 -0.50 4.98
N SER A 179 5.31 0.76 4.59
CA SER A 179 5.31 1.90 5.50
C SER A 179 4.46 3.04 4.95
N THR A 180 3.92 3.84 5.85
CA THR A 180 3.10 5.00 5.52
C THR A 180 3.46 6.18 6.41
N THR A 181 3.19 7.40 5.94
CA THR A 181 3.55 8.64 6.62
C THR A 181 2.42 9.66 6.51
N THR A 182 2.23 10.45 7.57
CA THR A 182 1.42 11.68 7.53
C THR A 182 2.19 12.83 8.17
N SER A 183 1.80 14.07 7.87
CA SER A 183 2.40 15.26 8.47
C SER A 183 1.36 16.27 8.94
N PHE A 184 1.71 17.01 9.98
CA PHE A 184 0.87 18.03 10.61
C PHE A 184 1.69 19.31 10.72
N SER A 185 1.36 20.30 9.90
CA SER A 185 1.92 21.65 9.96
C SER A 185 1.07 22.60 10.79
N ASN A 186 -0.22 22.28 10.97
CA ASN A 186 -1.15 22.95 11.88
C ASN A 186 -1.48 22.02 13.04
N LEU A 187 -0.87 22.28 14.20
CA LEU A 187 -0.94 21.40 15.35
C LEU A 187 -2.20 21.71 16.18
N VAL A 188 -3.22 20.88 15.98
CA VAL A 188 -4.49 20.87 16.72
C VAL A 188 -4.88 19.44 17.09
N ASN A 189 -5.69 19.27 18.13
CA ASN A 189 -6.23 17.95 18.49
C ASN A 189 -7.04 17.38 17.33
N THR A 190 -6.59 16.26 16.77
CA THR A 190 -7.25 15.63 15.62
C THR A 190 -7.10 14.12 15.63
N GLY A 191 -8.09 13.43 15.07
CA GLY A 191 -7.94 12.04 14.62
C GLY A 191 -7.24 12.00 13.26
N PHE A 192 -6.62 10.87 12.96
CA PHE A 192 -6.06 10.57 11.64
C PHE A 192 -6.20 9.08 11.34
N SER A 193 -6.11 8.74 10.06
CA SER A 193 -6.01 7.37 9.57
C SER A 193 -4.82 7.27 8.62
N LEU A 194 -4.09 6.18 8.71
CA LEU A 194 -2.95 5.85 7.86
C LEU A 194 -3.22 4.54 7.13
N GLN A 195 -3.18 4.58 5.80
CA GLN A 195 -3.29 3.39 4.98
C GLN A 195 -1.89 2.83 4.70
N ILE A 196 -1.70 1.54 4.96
CA ILE A 196 -0.47 0.78 4.72
C ILE A 196 -0.78 -0.19 3.57
N GLY A 197 -0.07 -0.08 2.46
CA GLY A 197 -0.40 -0.74 1.20
C GLY A 197 -1.48 0.02 0.38
N GLY A 198 -1.44 -0.15 -0.94
CA GLY A 198 -2.33 0.57 -1.87
C GLY A 198 -3.81 0.16 -1.80
N SER A 199 -4.69 1.06 -2.27
CA SER A 199 -6.11 0.79 -2.48
C SER A 199 -6.26 -0.38 -3.44
N LEU A 200 -6.98 -1.44 -3.00
CA LEU A 200 -7.36 -2.65 -3.76
C LEU A 200 -6.91 -2.63 -5.24
N GLY A 201 -5.98 -3.48 -5.65
CA GLY A 201 -5.59 -3.62 -7.04
C GLY A 201 -5.66 -5.07 -7.48
N GLY A 202 -5.54 -5.28 -8.78
CA GLY A 202 -6.24 -6.38 -9.42
C GLY A 202 -7.75 -6.23 -9.36
N ARG A 203 -8.29 -5.00 -9.27
CA ARG A 203 -9.72 -4.74 -9.47
C ARG A 203 -10.11 -4.90 -10.92
N LEU A 204 -11.40 -5.14 -11.15
CA LEU A 204 -12.02 -4.98 -12.46
C LEU A 204 -12.74 -3.63 -12.50
N LEU A 205 -12.37 -2.82 -13.47
CA LEU A 205 -12.94 -1.51 -13.74
C LEU A 205 -13.83 -1.58 -14.99
N PHE A 206 -14.93 -0.84 -14.93
CA PHE A 206 -15.84 -0.57 -16.02
C PHE A 206 -15.60 0.86 -16.51
N TYR A 207 -15.43 0.99 -17.82
CA TYR A 207 -15.42 2.25 -18.55
C TYR A 207 -16.46 2.22 -19.67
N ARG A 208 -16.86 3.40 -20.14
CA ARG A 208 -17.80 3.60 -21.24
C ARG A 208 -17.30 4.67 -22.21
N ASP A 209 -17.09 4.25 -23.46
CA ASP A 209 -17.15 5.13 -24.63
C ASP A 209 -18.62 5.29 -25.03
N TYR A 210 -19.21 6.43 -24.68
CA TYR A 210 -20.61 6.72 -24.98
C TYR A 210 -20.85 7.07 -26.44
N THR A 211 -19.87 7.68 -27.12
CA THR A 211 -20.08 8.25 -28.46
C THR A 211 -19.81 7.23 -29.54
N ARG A 212 -18.86 6.30 -29.31
CA ARG A 212 -18.47 5.22 -30.22
C ARG A 212 -18.13 5.70 -31.63
N ASN A 213 -17.66 6.94 -31.74
CA ASN A 213 -17.40 7.62 -33.01
C ASN A 213 -16.05 8.35 -33.03
N GLY A 214 -15.17 8.06 -32.04
CA GLY A 214 -13.87 8.70 -31.91
C GLY A 214 -13.90 10.12 -31.33
N THR A 215 -15.03 10.54 -30.73
CA THR A 215 -15.14 11.86 -30.08
C THR A 215 -15.43 11.74 -28.59
N GLY A 216 -14.96 12.71 -27.80
CA GLY A 216 -15.13 12.70 -26.36
C GLY A 216 -14.17 11.75 -25.65
N ASP A 217 -13.96 12.01 -24.36
CA ASP A 217 -13.15 11.15 -23.51
C ASP A 217 -13.99 9.97 -23.00
N VAL A 218 -13.34 8.83 -22.81
CA VAL A 218 -13.92 7.72 -22.05
C VAL A 218 -14.21 8.17 -20.61
N ASP A 219 -15.30 7.69 -20.04
CA ASP A 219 -15.76 8.10 -18.71
C ASP A 219 -14.76 7.79 -17.58
N THR A 220 -15.05 8.34 -16.39
CA THR A 220 -14.34 7.96 -15.16
C THR A 220 -14.74 6.53 -14.79
N PRO A 221 -13.77 5.65 -14.46
CA PRO A 221 -14.07 4.25 -14.22
C PRO A 221 -14.95 4.02 -13.02
N LYS A 222 -15.75 2.96 -13.09
CA LYS A 222 -16.48 2.40 -11.96
C LYS A 222 -15.85 1.06 -11.58
N VAL A 223 -15.74 0.78 -10.29
CA VAL A 223 -15.24 -0.52 -9.80
C VAL A 223 -16.41 -1.51 -9.82
N ILE A 224 -16.24 -2.62 -10.54
CA ILE A 224 -17.23 -3.71 -10.63
C ILE A 224 -16.66 -5.07 -10.18
N GLY A 225 -15.42 -5.08 -9.71
CA GLY A 225 -14.79 -6.23 -9.08
C GLY A 225 -13.70 -5.78 -8.12
N LEU A 226 -13.82 -6.18 -6.85
CA LEU A 226 -13.01 -5.64 -5.75
C LEU A 226 -11.57 -6.14 -5.70
N GLY A 227 -11.21 -7.22 -6.42
CA GLY A 227 -9.85 -7.77 -6.44
C GLY A 227 -9.76 -9.14 -7.11
N GLY A 228 -8.52 -9.63 -7.33
CA GLY A 228 -8.24 -10.97 -7.86
C GLY A 228 -8.12 -11.08 -9.39
N TRP A 229 -8.46 -10.04 -10.14
CA TRP A 229 -8.53 -10.06 -11.60
C TRP A 229 -7.17 -10.09 -12.30
N ALA A 230 -6.13 -9.61 -11.62
CA ALA A 230 -4.76 -9.64 -12.15
C ALA A 230 -4.18 -11.06 -12.25
N GLY A 231 -4.74 -12.03 -11.52
CA GLY A 231 -4.20 -13.39 -11.43
C GLY A 231 -4.58 -14.31 -12.60
N PHE A 232 -5.49 -13.88 -13.48
CA PHE A 232 -5.91 -14.68 -14.62
C PHE A 232 -4.83 -14.73 -15.70
N LYS A 233 -4.82 -15.81 -16.49
CA LYS A 233 -3.96 -15.94 -17.67
C LYS A 233 -4.61 -15.32 -18.91
N PHE A 234 -5.91 -15.53 -19.06
CA PHE A 234 -6.75 -14.90 -20.08
C PHE A 234 -7.94 -14.25 -19.39
N LEU A 235 -8.35 -13.09 -19.91
CA LEU A 235 -9.55 -12.38 -19.48
C LEU A 235 -10.14 -11.66 -20.69
N PHE A 236 -11.35 -12.01 -21.09
CA PHE A 236 -11.99 -11.49 -22.31
C PHE A 236 -13.51 -11.52 -22.19
N SER A 237 -14.19 -10.64 -22.92
CA SER A 237 -15.66 -10.63 -22.93
C SER A 237 -16.21 -11.67 -23.90
N GLY A 238 -17.34 -12.28 -23.53
CA GLY A 238 -18.19 -13.08 -24.41
C GLY A 238 -19.35 -12.31 -25.05
N GLY A 239 -19.40 -10.98 -24.85
CA GLY A 239 -20.54 -10.12 -25.16
C GLY A 239 -21.70 -10.29 -24.16
N ASP A 240 -22.66 -9.37 -24.21
CA ASP A 240 -23.87 -9.37 -23.36
C ASP A 240 -23.57 -9.50 -21.85
N GLY A 241 -22.55 -8.79 -21.38
CA GLY A 241 -22.11 -8.82 -19.97
C GLY A 241 -21.39 -10.09 -19.55
N ILE A 242 -21.14 -11.04 -20.46
CA ILE A 242 -20.36 -12.24 -20.15
C ILE A 242 -18.87 -11.91 -20.14
N ILE A 243 -18.17 -12.41 -19.14
CA ILE A 243 -16.71 -12.31 -19.02
C ILE A 243 -16.16 -13.73 -18.80
N TYR A 244 -15.25 -14.15 -19.67
CA TYR A 244 -14.53 -15.40 -19.53
C TYR A 244 -13.15 -15.14 -18.96
N ALA A 245 -12.71 -16.01 -18.06
CA ALA A 245 -11.37 -15.94 -17.49
C ALA A 245 -10.72 -17.33 -17.43
N VAL A 246 -9.40 -17.39 -17.53
CA VAL A 246 -8.64 -18.62 -17.30
C VAL A 246 -7.82 -18.47 -16.03
N ASN A 247 -8.09 -19.30 -15.02
CA ASN A 247 -7.36 -19.28 -13.75
C ASN A 247 -5.98 -19.96 -13.86
N PRO A 248 -5.10 -19.80 -12.86
CA PRO A 248 -3.79 -20.45 -12.84
C PRO A 248 -3.83 -21.98 -12.96
N GLU A 249 -4.93 -22.61 -12.54
CA GLU A 249 -5.18 -24.05 -12.66
C GLU A 249 -5.54 -24.47 -14.10
N GLY A 250 -5.72 -23.51 -15.01
CA GLY A 250 -6.03 -23.75 -16.42
C GLY A 250 -7.49 -24.10 -16.70
N GLN A 251 -8.39 -23.77 -15.78
CA GLN A 251 -9.84 -23.89 -15.93
C GLN A 251 -10.41 -22.65 -16.63
N LEU A 252 -11.44 -22.84 -17.46
CA LEU A 252 -12.23 -21.75 -18.02
C LEU A 252 -13.38 -21.41 -17.09
N LEU A 253 -13.43 -20.15 -16.68
CA LEU A 253 -14.42 -19.59 -15.78
C LEU A 253 -15.39 -18.68 -16.53
N PHE A 254 -16.64 -18.69 -16.10
CA PHE A 254 -17.70 -17.80 -16.55
C PHE A 254 -18.06 -16.80 -15.45
N TYR A 255 -18.03 -15.52 -15.79
CA TYR A 255 -18.54 -14.41 -15.00
C TYR A 255 -19.61 -13.65 -15.80
N ARG A 256 -20.42 -12.86 -15.09
CA ARG A 256 -21.48 -12.03 -15.62
C ARG A 256 -21.52 -10.69 -14.88
N ASP A 257 -21.28 -9.63 -15.64
CA ASP A 257 -21.76 -8.27 -15.35
C ASP A 257 -23.22 -8.20 -15.80
N ALA A 258 -24.15 -8.26 -14.86
CA ALA A 258 -25.58 -8.32 -15.17
C ALA A 258 -26.17 -6.95 -15.55
N THR A 259 -25.59 -5.87 -15.02
CA THR A 259 -26.15 -4.51 -15.14
C THR A 259 -25.57 -3.77 -16.33
N GLN A 260 -24.28 -3.98 -16.65
CA GLN A 260 -23.58 -3.37 -17.79
C GLN A 260 -23.64 -1.83 -17.81
N ASP A 261 -23.85 -1.22 -16.64
CA ASP A 261 -23.88 0.23 -16.41
C ASP A 261 -22.82 0.68 -15.40
N GLY A 262 -21.95 -0.26 -15.01
CA GLY A 262 -20.90 -0.10 -14.02
C GLY A 262 -21.41 0.01 -12.58
N THR A 263 -22.64 -0.46 -12.30
CA THR A 263 -23.16 -0.62 -10.94
C THR A 263 -23.20 -2.08 -10.53
N GLY A 264 -22.95 -2.35 -9.24
CA GLY A 264 -22.93 -3.71 -8.70
C GLY A 264 -21.62 -4.46 -9.01
N ASP A 265 -21.42 -5.55 -8.29
CA ASP A 265 -20.28 -6.45 -8.51
C ASP A 265 -20.64 -7.51 -9.55
N VAL A 266 -19.65 -7.93 -10.34
CA VAL A 266 -19.75 -9.15 -11.15
C VAL A 266 -19.99 -10.37 -10.25
N ASN A 267 -20.73 -11.35 -10.77
CA ASN A 267 -21.13 -12.52 -10.00
C ASN A 267 -19.94 -13.40 -9.55
N THR A 268 -20.21 -14.30 -8.58
CA THR A 268 -19.35 -15.44 -8.32
C THR A 268 -19.23 -16.31 -9.57
N PRO A 269 -18.01 -16.72 -9.99
CA PRO A 269 -17.84 -17.46 -11.22
C PRO A 269 -18.35 -18.90 -11.14
N SER A 270 -18.65 -19.47 -12.30
CA SER A 270 -18.75 -20.92 -12.48
C SER A 270 -17.62 -21.44 -13.36
N VAL A 271 -17.24 -22.70 -13.17
CA VAL A 271 -16.30 -23.40 -14.05
C VAL A 271 -17.11 -23.99 -15.20
N ILE A 272 -16.72 -23.66 -16.44
CA ILE A 272 -17.34 -24.17 -17.68
C ILE A 272 -16.31 -24.92 -18.56
N GLY A 273 -15.08 -25.09 -18.08
CA GLY A 273 -14.05 -25.89 -18.71
C GLY A 273 -13.03 -26.38 -17.70
N LEU A 274 -12.86 -27.70 -17.61
CA LEU A 274 -12.20 -28.35 -16.47
C LEU A 274 -10.65 -28.32 -16.49
N GLY A 275 -10.01 -27.94 -17.60
CA GLY A 275 -8.54 -27.86 -17.71
C GLY A 275 -8.02 -27.68 -19.13
N GLY A 276 -6.73 -27.35 -19.28
CA GLY A 276 -6.03 -27.22 -20.59
C GLY A 276 -6.16 -25.84 -21.27
N TRP A 277 -7.03 -24.97 -20.76
CA TRP A 277 -7.26 -23.64 -21.34
C TRP A 277 -6.07 -22.71 -21.19
N ALA A 278 -5.21 -22.95 -20.20
CA ALA A 278 -3.99 -22.21 -20.02
C ALA A 278 -2.97 -22.47 -21.14
N ASP A 279 -3.03 -23.58 -21.87
CA ASP A 279 -1.98 -23.94 -22.84
C ASP A 279 -2.13 -23.22 -24.19
N PHE A 280 -3.24 -22.52 -24.41
CA PHE A 280 -3.45 -21.74 -25.63
C PHE A 280 -2.53 -20.51 -25.66
N LYS A 281 -2.17 -20.10 -26.88
CA LYS A 281 -1.43 -18.86 -27.13
C LYS A 281 -2.36 -17.65 -27.22
N PHE A 282 -3.47 -17.82 -27.92
CA PHE A 282 -4.55 -16.85 -28.04
C PHE A 282 -5.85 -17.52 -27.60
N LEU A 283 -6.68 -16.77 -26.90
CA LEU A 283 -8.02 -17.18 -26.48
C LEU A 283 -8.90 -15.93 -26.45
N PHE A 284 -9.94 -15.90 -27.29
CA PHE A 284 -10.81 -14.73 -27.45
C PHE A 284 -12.21 -15.15 -27.91
N SER A 285 -13.22 -14.35 -27.60
CA SER A 285 -14.59 -14.65 -28.05
C SER A 285 -14.85 -14.11 -29.45
N GLY A 286 -15.63 -14.86 -30.24
CA GLY A 286 -16.27 -14.39 -31.46
C GLY A 286 -17.64 -13.71 -31.23
N GLY A 287 -18.08 -13.62 -29.97
CA GLY A 287 -19.47 -13.27 -29.61
C GLY A 287 -20.42 -14.46 -29.71
N ASN A 288 -21.64 -14.31 -29.17
CA ASN A 288 -22.72 -15.31 -29.27
C ASN A 288 -22.34 -16.74 -28.83
N GLY A 289 -21.44 -16.85 -27.84
CA GLY A 289 -20.94 -18.12 -27.29
C GLY A 289 -19.78 -18.74 -28.06
N ILE A 290 -19.32 -18.14 -29.16
CA ILE A 290 -18.15 -18.61 -29.89
C ILE A 290 -16.87 -18.24 -29.14
N ILE A 291 -15.96 -19.19 -29.01
CA ILE A 291 -14.63 -19.00 -28.43
C ILE A 291 -13.60 -19.53 -29.43
N TYR A 292 -12.68 -18.66 -29.84
CA TYR A 292 -11.56 -19.03 -30.68
C TYR A 292 -10.31 -19.23 -29.82
N ALA A 293 -9.53 -20.25 -30.14
CA ALA A 293 -8.27 -20.52 -29.47
C ALA A 293 -7.17 -20.90 -30.46
N VAL A 294 -5.91 -20.57 -30.13
CA VAL A 294 -4.75 -21.03 -30.91
C VAL A 294 -3.94 -22.01 -30.09
N ASN A 295 -3.86 -23.24 -30.59
CA ASN A 295 -3.12 -24.32 -29.92
C ASN A 295 -1.61 -24.27 -30.19
N GLN A 296 -0.86 -25.14 -29.53
CA GLN A 296 0.60 -25.21 -29.66
C GLN A 296 1.09 -25.64 -31.05
N GLN A 297 0.22 -26.20 -31.89
CA GLN A 297 0.53 -26.53 -33.29
C GLN A 297 0.31 -25.34 -34.24
N GLY A 298 -0.11 -24.19 -33.71
CA GLY A 298 -0.42 -22.99 -34.49
C GLY A 298 -1.73 -23.06 -35.25
N GLN A 299 -2.62 -24.01 -34.90
CA GLN A 299 -3.94 -24.14 -35.49
C GLN A 299 -4.94 -23.21 -34.81
N LEU A 300 -5.90 -22.69 -35.58
CA LEU A 300 -7.05 -21.96 -35.06
C LEU A 300 -8.18 -22.96 -34.78
N LEU A 301 -8.64 -22.96 -33.54
CA LEU A 301 -9.71 -23.79 -33.04
C LEU A 301 -10.98 -22.96 -32.80
N PHE A 302 -12.12 -23.56 -33.08
CA PHE A 302 -13.46 -23.07 -32.78
C PHE A 302 -14.05 -23.89 -31.63
N TYR A 303 -14.52 -23.20 -30.60
CA TYR A 303 -15.32 -23.75 -29.50
C TYR A 303 -16.64 -22.98 -29.39
N ARG A 304 -17.63 -23.57 -28.73
CA ARG A 304 -18.94 -23.01 -28.46
C ARG A 304 -19.38 -23.27 -27.02
N ASP A 305 -19.63 -22.18 -26.29
CA ASP A 305 -20.52 -22.17 -25.12
C ASP A 305 -21.97 -21.99 -25.63
N TYR A 306 -22.72 -23.08 -25.66
CA TYR A 306 -24.13 -23.05 -26.10
C TYR A 306 -25.08 -22.45 -25.07
N THR A 307 -24.78 -22.56 -23.77
CA THR A 307 -25.71 -22.20 -22.70
C THR A 307 -25.59 -20.73 -22.31
N ARG A 308 -24.38 -20.16 -22.38
CA ARG A 308 -24.06 -18.75 -22.12
C ARG A 308 -24.57 -18.22 -20.77
N ASN A 309 -24.77 -19.12 -19.82
CA ASN A 309 -25.37 -18.82 -18.52
C ASN A 309 -24.55 -19.39 -17.35
N GLY A 310 -23.32 -19.85 -17.64
CA GLY A 310 -22.43 -20.44 -16.65
C GLY A 310 -22.76 -21.88 -16.28
N THR A 311 -23.57 -22.59 -17.06
CA THR A 311 -23.90 -24.00 -16.84
C THR A 311 -23.44 -24.88 -18.00
N GLY A 312 -23.08 -26.12 -17.71
CA GLY A 312 -22.55 -27.04 -18.72
C GLY A 312 -21.10 -26.72 -19.11
N ASP A 313 -20.50 -27.65 -19.86
CA ASP A 313 -19.15 -27.53 -20.37
C ASP A 313 -19.16 -26.91 -21.77
N VAL A 314 -18.10 -26.19 -22.12
CA VAL A 314 -17.81 -25.80 -23.50
C VAL A 314 -17.60 -27.05 -24.37
N ASP A 315 -18.04 -27.00 -25.62
CA ASP A 315 -17.98 -28.13 -26.54
C ASP A 315 -16.56 -28.58 -26.93
N THR A 316 -16.49 -29.71 -27.64
CA THR A 316 -15.25 -30.20 -28.25
C THR A 316 -14.88 -29.34 -29.45
N PRO A 317 -13.62 -28.89 -29.59
CA PRO A 317 -13.27 -27.93 -30.62
C PRO A 317 -13.27 -28.51 -32.03
N GLN A 318 -13.48 -27.63 -33.00
CA GLN A 318 -13.22 -27.88 -34.43
C GLN A 318 -11.98 -27.10 -34.89
N VAL A 319 -11.18 -27.67 -35.78
CA VAL A 319 -10.06 -26.96 -36.43
C VAL A 319 -10.62 -26.21 -37.64
N ILE A 320 -10.52 -24.88 -37.61
CA ILE A 320 -10.98 -23.99 -38.70
C ILE A 320 -9.82 -23.22 -39.34
N GLY A 321 -8.59 -23.45 -38.88
CA GLY A 321 -7.38 -22.90 -39.48
C GLY A 321 -6.20 -23.85 -39.28
N GLN A 322 -5.60 -24.29 -40.37
CA GLN A 322 -4.69 -25.45 -40.38
C GLN A 322 -3.28 -25.16 -39.81
N GLY A 323 -2.86 -23.91 -39.65
CA GLY A 323 -1.55 -23.56 -39.10
C GLY A 323 -1.15 -22.09 -39.26
N GLY A 324 -0.08 -21.66 -38.58
CA GLY A 324 0.52 -20.33 -38.68
C GLY A 324 -0.11 -19.23 -37.83
N TRP A 325 -1.22 -19.53 -37.13
CA TRP A 325 -1.95 -18.57 -36.30
C TRP A 325 -1.20 -18.17 -35.03
N ASP A 326 -0.26 -18.99 -34.58
CA ASP A 326 0.60 -18.66 -33.46
C ASP A 326 1.63 -17.57 -33.82
N SER A 327 1.91 -17.31 -35.09
CA SER A 327 2.93 -16.35 -35.48
C SER A 327 2.53 -14.88 -35.31
N PHE A 328 1.24 -14.59 -35.08
CA PHE A 328 0.71 -13.25 -34.93
C PHE A 328 1.12 -12.60 -33.61
N LYS A 329 1.17 -11.26 -33.60
CA LYS A 329 1.38 -10.47 -32.37
C LYS A 329 0.06 -10.19 -31.65
N PHE A 330 -0.97 -9.84 -32.41
CA PHE A 330 -2.32 -9.66 -31.93
C PHE A 330 -3.25 -10.54 -32.76
N LEU A 331 -4.26 -11.11 -32.11
CA LEU A 331 -5.30 -11.90 -32.75
C LEU A 331 -6.58 -11.73 -31.93
N PHE A 332 -7.62 -11.15 -32.53
CA PHE A 332 -8.86 -10.82 -31.83
C PHE A 332 -10.05 -10.79 -32.79
N SER A 333 -11.26 -11.03 -32.28
CA SER A 333 -12.46 -10.98 -33.12
C SER A 333 -12.97 -9.56 -33.29
N GLY A 334 -13.44 -9.25 -34.50
CA GLY A 334 -14.22 -8.04 -34.81
C GLY A 334 -15.73 -8.19 -34.59
N GLY A 335 -16.20 -9.36 -34.14
CA GLY A 335 -17.60 -9.77 -34.16
C GLY A 335 -18.07 -10.19 -35.56
N ASP A 336 -19.22 -10.87 -35.64
CA ASP A 336 -19.84 -11.33 -36.90
C ASP A 336 -18.88 -12.13 -37.80
N GLY A 337 -18.09 -13.02 -37.19
CA GLY A 337 -17.11 -13.87 -37.87
C GLY A 337 -15.85 -13.15 -38.34
N ILE A 338 -15.69 -11.84 -38.09
CA ILE A 338 -14.47 -11.11 -38.41
C ILE A 338 -13.37 -11.48 -37.42
N ILE A 339 -12.17 -11.70 -37.93
CA ILE A 339 -10.96 -11.93 -37.13
C ILE A 339 -9.88 -10.97 -37.63
N TYR A 340 -9.36 -10.15 -36.73
CA TYR A 340 -8.22 -9.27 -37.00
C TYR A 340 -6.94 -9.89 -36.47
N ALA A 341 -5.87 -9.77 -37.24
CA ALA A 341 -4.55 -10.24 -36.84
C ALA A 341 -3.47 -9.20 -37.17
N VAL A 342 -2.43 -9.14 -36.36
CA VAL A 342 -1.23 -8.33 -36.65
C VAL A 342 -0.06 -9.25 -36.94
N ASP A 343 0.45 -9.17 -38.16
CA ASP A 343 1.58 -9.98 -38.60
C ASP A 343 2.93 -9.46 -38.10
N GLN A 344 4.00 -10.24 -38.37
CA GLN A 344 5.36 -9.90 -37.96
C GLN A 344 5.92 -8.64 -38.66
N GLN A 345 5.30 -8.22 -39.77
CA GLN A 345 5.66 -6.99 -40.49
C GLN A 345 4.93 -5.78 -39.91
N GLY A 346 4.02 -5.99 -38.97
CA GLY A 346 3.25 -4.92 -38.34
C GLY A 346 2.01 -4.49 -39.10
N ARG A 347 1.57 -5.30 -40.08
CA ARG A 347 0.37 -5.02 -40.86
C ARG A 347 -0.86 -5.54 -40.13
N LEU A 348 -1.99 -4.83 -40.26
CA LEU A 348 -3.29 -5.29 -39.80
C LEU A 348 -3.96 -6.10 -40.91
N LEU A 349 -4.31 -7.33 -40.59
CA LEU A 349 -4.94 -8.29 -41.48
C LEU A 349 -6.40 -8.50 -41.10
N PHE A 350 -7.24 -8.68 -42.10
CA PHE A 350 -8.65 -9.04 -41.99
C PHE A 350 -8.86 -10.48 -42.44
N TYR A 351 -9.46 -11.28 -41.57
CA TYR A 351 -9.95 -12.62 -41.83
C TYR A 351 -11.45 -12.69 -41.55
N ARG A 352 -12.11 -13.70 -42.10
CA ARG A 352 -13.53 -13.97 -41.95
C ARG A 352 -13.80 -15.47 -41.85
N ASP A 353 -14.29 -15.89 -40.69
CA ASP A 353 -15.05 -17.11 -40.48
C ASP A 353 -16.48 -16.87 -40.97
N THR A 354 -16.85 -17.45 -42.10
CA THR A 354 -18.14 -17.16 -42.75
C THR A 354 -19.28 -17.99 -42.17
N THR A 355 -18.98 -19.19 -41.69
CA THR A 355 -19.96 -20.18 -41.24
C THR A 355 -20.29 -20.01 -39.75
N GLN A 356 -19.30 -19.66 -38.92
CA GLN A 356 -19.47 -19.41 -37.48
C GLN A 356 -20.12 -20.57 -36.70
N ASP A 357 -19.98 -21.79 -37.21
CA ASP A 357 -20.56 -23.02 -36.66
C ASP A 357 -19.51 -24.13 -36.49
N GLY A 358 -18.22 -23.79 -36.64
CA GLY A 358 -17.11 -24.73 -36.57
C GLY A 358 -16.86 -25.52 -37.86
N THR A 359 -17.58 -25.23 -38.95
CA THR A 359 -17.37 -25.86 -40.25
C THR A 359 -16.60 -24.97 -41.22
N GLY A 360 -15.81 -25.56 -42.11
CA GLY A 360 -15.04 -24.81 -43.11
C GLY A 360 -13.80 -24.13 -42.55
N ASP A 361 -12.90 -23.72 -43.46
CA ASP A 361 -11.69 -22.97 -43.10
C ASP A 361 -11.97 -21.46 -43.14
N VAL A 362 -11.27 -20.72 -42.27
CA VAL A 362 -11.21 -19.25 -42.36
C VAL A 362 -10.61 -18.83 -43.70
N ASN A 363 -11.11 -17.73 -44.27
CA ASN A 363 -10.67 -17.24 -45.57
C ASN A 363 -9.17 -16.87 -45.63
N THR A 364 -8.66 -16.66 -46.85
CA THR A 364 -7.38 -15.96 -47.06
C THR A 364 -7.52 -14.50 -46.64
N PRO A 365 -6.54 -13.92 -45.91
CA PRO A 365 -6.68 -12.57 -45.38
C PRO A 365 -6.52 -11.50 -46.44
N SER A 366 -7.07 -10.32 -46.16
CA SER A 366 -6.67 -9.07 -46.80
C SER A 366 -5.89 -8.19 -45.83
N VAL A 367 -5.06 -7.28 -46.37
CA VAL A 367 -4.37 -6.26 -45.58
C VAL A 367 -5.28 -5.03 -45.54
N ILE A 368 -5.60 -4.57 -44.33
CA ILE A 368 -6.42 -3.36 -44.09
C ILE A 368 -5.65 -2.30 -43.27
N GLY A 369 -4.38 -2.54 -42.98
CA GLY A 369 -3.49 -1.56 -42.34
C GLY A 369 -2.04 -1.83 -42.71
N LEU A 370 -1.35 -0.81 -43.22
CA LEU A 370 -0.08 -0.97 -43.93
C LEU A 370 1.16 -1.13 -43.04
N GLY A 371 1.09 -0.81 -41.73
CA GLY A 371 2.21 -0.94 -40.80
C GLY A 371 2.03 -0.22 -39.47
N GLY A 372 2.84 -0.54 -38.46
CA GLY A 372 2.90 0.14 -37.15
C GLY A 372 2.02 -0.48 -36.05
N TRP A 373 1.12 -1.39 -36.41
CA TRP A 373 0.16 -2.03 -35.49
C TRP A 373 0.83 -2.91 -34.44
N GLN A 374 2.04 -3.39 -34.70
CA GLN A 374 2.82 -4.16 -33.75
C GLN A 374 3.31 -3.33 -32.58
N SER A 375 3.32 -2.00 -32.65
CA SER A 375 3.91 -1.16 -31.60
C SER A 375 2.98 -0.91 -30.41
N PHE A 376 1.68 -1.22 -30.56
CA PHE A 376 0.68 -1.07 -29.51
C PHE A 376 0.92 -2.04 -28.36
N GLN A 377 0.46 -1.63 -27.17
CA GLN A 377 0.46 -2.47 -25.98
C GLN A 377 -0.83 -3.29 -25.86
N PHE A 378 -1.97 -2.66 -26.14
CA PHE A 378 -3.27 -3.31 -26.26
C PHE A 378 -3.84 -3.02 -27.64
N LEU A 379 -4.53 -4.01 -28.22
CA LEU A 379 -5.25 -3.89 -29.48
C LEU A 379 -6.45 -4.85 -29.44
N PHE A 380 -7.65 -4.30 -29.49
CA PHE A 380 -8.89 -5.07 -29.33
C PHE A 380 -10.06 -4.43 -30.07
N SER A 381 -11.07 -5.22 -30.42
CA SER A 381 -12.28 -4.73 -31.08
C SER A 381 -13.24 -4.13 -30.06
N GLY A 382 -13.91 -3.02 -30.44
CA GLY A 382 -15.06 -2.46 -29.74
C GLY A 382 -16.42 -2.89 -30.32
N GLY A 383 -16.40 -3.86 -31.25
CA GLY A 383 -17.56 -4.26 -32.06
C GLY A 383 -17.88 -3.26 -33.18
N ASP A 384 -18.71 -3.67 -34.13
CA ASP A 384 -19.18 -2.82 -35.24
C ASP A 384 -18.07 -2.16 -36.09
N GLY A 385 -16.88 -2.76 -36.15
CA GLY A 385 -15.72 -2.21 -36.87
C GLY A 385 -14.90 -1.20 -36.06
N ILE A 386 -15.23 -0.96 -34.78
CA ILE A 386 -14.39 -0.16 -33.88
C ILE A 386 -13.19 -0.99 -33.46
N ILE A 387 -12.00 -0.38 -33.48
CA ILE A 387 -10.77 -0.97 -32.97
C ILE A 387 -10.16 0.00 -31.98
N TYR A 388 -9.93 -0.45 -30.75
CA TYR A 388 -9.22 0.30 -29.73
C TYR A 388 -7.76 -0.14 -29.66
N ALA A 389 -6.87 0.82 -29.47
CA ALA A 389 -5.46 0.56 -29.29
C ALA A 389 -4.88 1.40 -28.15
N VAL A 390 -3.84 0.90 -27.49
CA VAL A 390 -3.07 1.68 -26.51
C VAL A 390 -1.65 1.86 -27.01
N ASP A 391 -1.24 3.12 -27.17
CA ASP A 391 0.09 3.48 -27.64
C ASP A 391 1.15 3.44 -26.52
N GLN A 392 2.40 3.78 -26.86
CA GLN A 392 3.54 3.72 -25.94
C GLN A 392 3.49 4.83 -24.87
N GLN A 393 2.80 5.93 -25.20
CA GLN A 393 2.54 7.05 -24.30
C GLN A 393 1.46 6.68 -23.28
N GLY A 394 0.68 5.63 -23.53
CA GLY A 394 -0.40 5.15 -22.67
C GLY A 394 -1.74 5.81 -22.97
N GLN A 395 -1.90 6.39 -24.17
CA GLN A 395 -3.16 6.95 -24.65
C GLN A 395 -4.06 5.84 -25.18
N LEU A 396 -5.37 6.00 -25.03
CA LEU A 396 -6.37 5.16 -25.68
C LEU A 396 -6.76 5.77 -27.02
N LEU A 397 -6.56 5.00 -28.08
CA LEU A 397 -6.85 5.37 -29.45
C LEU A 397 -8.10 4.65 -29.95
N PHE A 398 -8.90 5.36 -30.73
CA PHE A 398 -10.06 4.86 -31.46
C PHE A 398 -9.74 4.80 -32.95
N TYR A 399 -9.98 3.65 -33.57
CA TYR A 399 -9.94 3.42 -35.00
C TYR A 399 -11.27 2.84 -35.49
N ARG A 400 -11.54 2.96 -36.78
CA ARG A 400 -12.71 2.42 -37.46
C ARG A 400 -12.35 1.72 -38.78
N ASP A 401 -12.70 0.44 -38.85
CA ASP A 401 -12.94 -0.28 -40.10
C ASP A 401 -14.40 -0.03 -40.52
N TYR A 402 -14.59 0.87 -41.49
CA TYR A 402 -15.92 1.22 -41.98
C TYR A 402 -16.54 0.14 -42.88
N THR A 403 -15.72 -0.59 -43.63
CA THR A 403 -16.23 -1.51 -44.66
C THR A 403 -16.55 -2.88 -44.07
N ARG A 404 -15.81 -3.31 -43.05
CA ARG A 404 -15.96 -4.59 -42.34
C ARG A 404 -16.00 -5.80 -43.28
N ASN A 405 -15.43 -5.68 -44.47
CA ASN A 405 -15.48 -6.70 -45.52
C ASN A 405 -14.10 -7.01 -46.09
N GLY A 406 -13.04 -6.54 -45.43
CA GLY A 406 -11.65 -6.73 -45.85
C GLY A 406 -11.22 -5.81 -47.00
N THR A 407 -11.96 -4.75 -47.30
CA THR A 407 -11.58 -3.74 -48.31
C THR A 407 -11.33 -2.38 -47.68
N GLY A 408 -10.44 -1.60 -48.30
CA GLY A 408 -10.05 -0.29 -47.76
C GLY A 408 -9.12 -0.38 -46.56
N ASP A 409 -8.57 0.77 -46.19
CA ASP A 409 -7.71 0.91 -45.01
C ASP A 409 -8.56 1.30 -43.79
N VAL A 410 -8.12 0.87 -42.60
CA VAL A 410 -8.61 1.41 -41.33
C VAL A 410 -8.26 2.90 -41.26
N ASP A 411 -9.16 3.70 -40.68
CA ASP A 411 -9.00 5.15 -40.62
C ASP A 411 -7.80 5.61 -39.77
N THR A 412 -7.56 6.92 -39.79
CA THR A 412 -6.60 7.56 -38.88
C THR A 412 -7.20 7.66 -37.47
N PRO A 413 -6.43 7.33 -36.42
CA PRO A 413 -6.98 7.23 -35.09
C PRO A 413 -7.40 8.57 -34.51
N GLN A 414 -8.34 8.53 -33.58
CA GLN A 414 -8.62 9.62 -32.64
C GLN A 414 -8.14 9.22 -31.23
N VAL A 415 -7.63 10.18 -30.47
CA VAL A 415 -7.31 9.97 -29.05
C VAL A 415 -8.61 10.17 -28.25
N ILE A 416 -9.02 9.15 -27.51
CA ILE A 416 -10.22 9.17 -26.65
C ILE A 416 -9.89 8.92 -25.17
N GLY A 417 -8.60 8.76 -24.85
CA GLY A 417 -8.12 8.67 -23.47
C GLY A 417 -6.68 9.18 -23.37
N LEU A 418 -6.45 10.14 -22.47
CA LEU A 418 -5.23 10.96 -22.47
C LEU A 418 -3.98 10.27 -21.88
N GLY A 419 -4.14 9.22 -21.07
CA GLY A 419 -3.01 8.53 -20.42
C GLY A 419 -3.45 7.44 -19.42
N GLY A 420 -2.49 6.66 -18.91
CA GLY A 420 -2.70 5.63 -17.86
C GLY A 420 -3.19 4.26 -18.37
N TRP A 421 -3.62 4.15 -19.64
CA TRP A 421 -4.19 2.91 -20.18
C TRP A 421 -3.18 1.77 -20.31
N LYS A 422 -1.89 2.09 -20.37
CA LYS A 422 -0.80 1.10 -20.40
C LYS A 422 -0.56 0.41 -19.05
N ASP A 423 -1.12 0.93 -17.96
CA ASP A 423 -0.83 0.43 -16.63
C ASP A 423 -1.71 -0.76 -16.24
N PHE A 424 -2.76 -1.03 -17.01
CA PHE A 424 -3.61 -2.21 -16.83
C PHE A 424 -2.91 -3.52 -17.17
N GLN A 425 -3.37 -4.60 -16.55
CA GLN A 425 -2.97 -5.97 -16.87
C GLN A 425 -3.79 -6.50 -18.05
N PHE A 426 -5.10 -6.25 -18.03
CA PHE A 426 -6.02 -6.62 -19.10
C PHE A 426 -6.84 -5.41 -19.51
N LEU A 427 -7.10 -5.29 -20.81
CA LEU A 427 -7.98 -4.28 -21.39
C LEU A 427 -8.74 -4.92 -22.55
N PHE A 428 -10.07 -4.93 -22.47
CA PHE A 428 -10.92 -5.60 -23.45
C PHE A 428 -12.30 -4.95 -23.52
N SER A 429 -12.98 -5.04 -24.67
CA SER A 429 -14.33 -4.49 -24.80
C SER A 429 -15.38 -5.46 -24.28
N GLY A 430 -16.42 -4.92 -23.65
CA GLY A 430 -17.66 -5.60 -23.29
C GLY A 430 -18.78 -5.42 -24.33
N ASP A 431 -18.44 -4.98 -25.54
CA ASP A 431 -19.34 -4.51 -26.60
C ASP A 431 -20.11 -3.22 -26.25
N ASN A 432 -20.74 -2.62 -27.26
CA ASN A 432 -21.59 -1.43 -27.12
C ASN A 432 -20.91 -0.23 -26.41
N GLY A 433 -19.59 -0.10 -26.57
CA GLY A 433 -18.81 0.98 -25.96
C GLY A 433 -18.36 0.70 -24.52
N ILE A 434 -18.64 -0.48 -23.97
CA ILE A 434 -18.08 -0.90 -22.67
C ILE A 434 -16.63 -1.30 -22.87
N ILE A 435 -15.77 -0.84 -21.98
CA ILE A 435 -14.37 -1.23 -21.88
C ILE A 435 -14.12 -1.71 -20.45
N TYR A 436 -13.71 -2.96 -20.31
CA TYR A 436 -13.27 -3.52 -19.05
C TYR A 436 -11.76 -3.40 -18.94
N ALA A 437 -11.28 -2.94 -17.79
CA ALA A 437 -9.86 -2.87 -17.49
C ALA A 437 -9.58 -3.58 -16.17
N ALA A 438 -8.70 -4.58 -16.18
CA ALA A 438 -8.22 -5.18 -14.95
C ALA A 438 -6.90 -4.53 -14.56
N GLU A 439 -6.83 -4.00 -13.34
CA GLU A 439 -5.60 -3.47 -12.78
C GLU A 439 -4.54 -4.56 -12.63
N LYS A 440 -3.26 -4.18 -12.67
CA LYS A 440 -2.20 -5.06 -12.19
C LYS A 440 -2.39 -5.36 -10.70
N ALA A 441 -1.88 -6.51 -10.25
CA ALA A 441 -1.90 -6.84 -8.83
C ALA A 441 -1.13 -5.78 -8.02
N LEU A 442 -1.63 -5.41 -6.85
CA LEU A 442 -0.88 -4.49 -5.98
C LEU A 442 0.41 -5.12 -5.50
N THR A 443 1.41 -4.26 -5.41
CA THR A 443 2.65 -4.50 -4.69
C THR A 443 2.81 -3.34 -3.70
N PRO A 444 2.62 -3.55 -2.38
CA PRO A 444 2.50 -4.83 -1.69
C PRO A 444 1.11 -5.49 -1.73
N LYS A 445 1.08 -6.81 -1.52
CA LYS A 445 -0.13 -7.65 -1.56
C LYS A 445 -1.09 -7.39 -0.41
N ASP A 446 -0.61 -6.89 0.72
CA ASP A 446 -1.42 -6.68 1.91
C ASP A 446 -1.88 -5.22 2.01
N SER A 447 -2.97 -4.97 2.74
CA SER A 447 -3.46 -3.62 3.03
C SER A 447 -4.03 -3.57 4.45
N TYR A 448 -3.64 -2.53 5.19
CA TYR A 448 -4.08 -2.29 6.55
C TYR A 448 -4.36 -0.82 6.77
N GLU A 449 -5.22 -0.54 7.74
CA GLU A 449 -5.51 0.81 8.20
C GLU A 449 -5.08 0.94 9.67
N VAL A 450 -4.32 1.99 9.97
CA VAL A 450 -4.01 2.39 11.35
C VAL A 450 -4.80 3.64 11.67
N THR A 451 -5.65 3.58 12.68
CA THR A 451 -6.29 4.78 13.22
C THR A 451 -5.44 5.37 14.34
N GLY A 452 -5.44 6.69 14.47
CA GLY A 452 -4.69 7.38 15.50
C GLY A 452 -5.22 8.75 15.86
N THR A 453 -4.62 9.36 16.88
CA THR A 453 -4.91 10.72 17.32
C THR A 453 -3.63 11.49 17.59
N LEU A 454 -3.60 12.76 17.18
CA LEU A 454 -2.67 13.76 17.66
C LEU A 454 -3.34 14.54 18.80
N GLY A 455 -2.76 14.46 19.99
CA GLY A 455 -3.18 15.20 21.17
C GLY A 455 -2.16 16.26 21.57
N ILE A 456 -2.65 17.43 21.96
CA ILE A 456 -1.88 18.56 22.45
C ILE A 456 -2.43 18.93 23.82
N ALA A 457 -1.53 18.97 24.80
CA ALA A 457 -1.85 19.40 26.15
C ALA A 457 -0.86 20.46 26.59
N ALA A 458 -1.37 21.58 27.10
CA ALA A 458 -0.54 22.57 27.77
C ALA A 458 0.07 21.94 29.04
N VAL A 459 1.39 22.04 29.18
CA VAL A 459 2.06 21.64 30.41
C VAL A 459 1.81 22.72 31.45
N LEU A 460 1.02 22.38 32.47
CA LEU A 460 0.74 23.28 33.58
C LEU A 460 1.89 23.24 34.59
N CYS A 461 2.23 24.42 35.13
CA CYS A 461 3.19 24.60 36.23
C CYS A 461 4.61 24.14 35.89
N VAL A 462 5.08 24.53 34.70
CA VAL A 462 6.40 24.20 34.16
C VAL A 462 7.52 24.57 35.13
N ASP A 463 7.55 25.83 35.57
CA ASP A 463 8.60 26.35 36.44
C ASP A 463 8.64 25.60 37.78
N GLU A 464 7.47 25.30 38.35
CA GLU A 464 7.38 24.53 39.58
C GLU A 464 7.78 23.06 39.40
N ARG A 465 7.48 22.45 38.24
CA ARG A 465 7.94 21.10 37.90
C ARG A 465 9.45 21.05 37.75
N ALA A 466 10.04 22.04 37.07
CA ALA A 466 11.49 22.19 36.94
C ALA A 466 12.15 22.36 38.31
N ALA A 467 11.61 23.23 39.16
CA ALA A 467 12.10 23.43 40.54
C ALA A 467 12.07 22.13 41.37
N VAL A 468 11.02 21.31 41.23
CA VAL A 468 10.96 19.99 41.90
C VAL A 468 12.04 19.05 41.37
N SER A 469 12.27 19.03 40.05
CA SER A 469 13.31 18.20 39.44
C SER A 469 14.70 18.61 39.93
N THR A 470 15.04 19.90 39.87
CA THR A 470 16.31 20.44 40.36
C THR A 470 16.51 20.13 41.84
N ALA A 471 15.51 20.39 42.69
CA ALA A 471 15.62 20.10 44.12
C ALA A 471 15.73 18.60 44.42
N THR A 472 15.17 17.73 43.57
CA THR A 472 15.34 16.27 43.68
C THR A 472 16.78 15.86 43.37
N ALA A 473 17.38 16.44 42.32
CA ALA A 473 18.77 16.21 41.98
C ALA A 473 19.71 16.70 43.10
N ASP A 474 19.47 17.89 43.65
CA ASP A 474 20.24 18.43 44.79
C ASP A 474 20.21 17.48 46.00
N VAL A 475 19.05 16.92 46.34
CA VAL A 475 18.92 15.93 47.43
C VAL A 475 19.72 14.66 47.13
N GLN A 476 19.67 14.17 45.90
CA GLN A 476 20.45 12.99 45.50
C GLN A 476 21.95 13.25 45.58
N SER A 477 22.41 14.42 45.12
CA SER A 477 23.81 14.82 45.20
C SER A 477 24.28 14.98 46.65
N ALA A 478 23.47 15.60 47.52
CA ALA A 478 23.81 15.76 48.94
C ALA A 478 23.89 14.40 49.66
N LYS A 479 22.92 13.50 49.43
CA LYS A 479 22.94 12.13 49.97
C LYS A 479 24.18 11.36 49.55
N GLN A 480 24.58 11.50 48.28
CA GLN A 480 25.79 10.85 47.78
C GLN A 480 27.05 11.42 48.47
N MET A 481 27.10 12.72 48.73
CA MET A 481 28.22 13.35 49.43
C MET A 481 28.34 12.87 50.87
N VAL A 482 27.22 12.77 51.59
CA VAL A 482 27.18 12.19 52.95
C VAL A 482 27.66 10.75 52.92
N ALA A 483 27.16 9.92 52.00
CA ALA A 483 27.59 8.52 51.87
C ALA A 483 29.11 8.39 51.58
N ASN A 484 29.64 9.24 50.70
CA ASN A 484 31.08 9.26 50.38
C ASN A 484 31.93 9.65 51.60
N LEU A 485 31.55 10.71 52.33
CA LEU A 485 32.28 11.16 53.52
C LEU A 485 32.19 10.15 54.67
N GLN A 486 31.03 9.49 54.85
CA GLN A 486 30.88 8.40 55.81
C GLN A 486 31.80 7.22 55.47
N GLN A 487 31.90 6.85 54.19
CA GLN A 487 32.83 5.82 53.73
C GLN A 487 34.30 6.22 53.96
N GLU A 488 34.66 7.48 53.72
CA GLU A 488 36.00 8.00 53.98
C GLU A 488 36.33 7.99 55.49
N PHE A 489 35.39 8.39 56.34
CA PHE A 489 35.53 8.36 57.79
C PHE A 489 35.78 6.96 58.37
N GLN A 490 35.17 5.92 57.77
CA GLN A 490 35.44 4.54 58.17
C GLN A 490 36.89 4.11 57.89
N ASN A 491 37.46 4.58 56.78
CA ASN A 491 38.78 4.19 56.31
C ASN A 491 39.93 5.11 56.77
N ALA A 492 39.62 6.27 57.36
CA ALA A 492 40.61 7.28 57.73
C ALA A 492 41.40 6.99 59.03
N PRO A 493 42.67 7.41 59.12
CA PRO A 493 43.48 7.37 60.35
C PRO A 493 42.88 8.22 61.48
N ALA A 494 43.16 7.86 62.75
CA ALA A 494 42.60 8.53 63.92
C ALA A 494 42.84 10.05 63.98
N SER A 495 43.95 10.54 63.42
CA SER A 495 44.29 11.97 63.35
C SER A 495 43.36 12.78 62.43
N GLN A 496 42.73 12.16 61.43
CA GLN A 496 41.88 12.84 60.44
C GLN A 496 40.38 12.74 60.79
N LYS A 497 40.00 11.80 61.67
CA LYS A 497 38.60 11.58 62.08
C LYS A 497 37.90 12.81 62.66
N PRO A 498 38.52 13.68 63.49
CA PRO A 498 37.86 14.89 63.97
C PRO A 498 37.44 15.84 62.86
N PHE A 499 38.26 15.98 61.82
CA PHE A 499 37.99 16.83 60.66
C PHE A 499 36.88 16.26 59.78
N LEU A 500 36.97 14.97 59.42
CA LEU A 500 35.93 14.29 58.64
C LEU A 500 34.59 14.25 59.37
N ARG A 501 34.58 14.15 60.71
CA ARG A 501 33.35 14.25 61.51
C ARG A 501 32.68 15.61 61.35
N GLN A 502 33.46 16.69 61.29
CA GLN A 502 32.91 18.02 61.05
C GLN A 502 32.36 18.14 59.62
N GLN A 503 33.08 17.64 58.61
CA GLN A 503 32.61 17.64 57.23
C GLN A 503 31.34 16.82 57.01
N ILE A 504 31.22 15.66 57.65
CA ILE A 504 29.97 14.86 57.63
C ILE A 504 28.82 15.66 58.21
N LYS A 505 29.03 16.33 59.35
CA LYS A 505 28.00 17.15 60.00
C LYS A 505 27.55 18.31 59.12
N ASP A 506 28.49 18.93 58.41
CA ASP A 506 28.19 20.02 57.47
C ASP A 506 27.42 19.49 56.24
N ALA A 507 27.83 18.34 55.68
CA ALA A 507 27.14 17.70 54.57
C ALA A 507 25.73 17.19 54.93
N GLU A 508 25.53 16.68 56.16
CA GLU A 508 24.21 16.30 56.69
C GLU A 508 23.30 17.54 56.85
N ALA A 509 23.86 18.69 57.21
CA ALA A 509 23.11 19.95 57.25
C ALA A 509 22.72 20.42 55.84
N ASP A 510 23.60 20.27 54.85
CA ASP A 510 23.32 20.58 53.45
C ASP A 510 22.26 19.64 52.86
N GLU A 511 22.29 18.35 53.20
CA GLU A 511 21.24 17.38 52.85
C GLU A 511 19.89 17.83 53.40
N ALA A 512 19.82 18.16 54.70
CA ALA A 512 18.58 18.63 55.32
C ALA A 512 18.06 19.93 54.66
N ALA A 513 18.95 20.85 54.29
CA ALA A 513 18.59 22.07 53.57
C ALA A 513 18.09 21.78 52.14
N ALA A 514 18.68 20.80 51.44
CA ALA A 514 18.19 20.35 50.13
C ALA A 514 16.81 19.69 50.23
N GLU A 515 16.56 18.87 51.26
CA GLU A 515 15.25 18.24 51.49
C GLU A 515 14.16 19.28 51.79
N GLN A 516 14.48 20.33 52.55
CA GLN A 516 13.56 21.45 52.76
C GLN A 516 13.23 22.18 51.46
N ARG A 517 14.23 22.43 50.60
CA ARG A 517 14.02 23.03 49.27
C ARG A 517 13.13 22.15 48.38
N LEU A 518 13.32 20.83 48.41
CA LEU A 518 12.45 19.89 47.68
C LEU A 518 11.02 19.92 48.20
N SER A 519 10.83 19.98 49.52
CA SER A 519 9.50 20.10 50.13
C SER A 519 8.80 21.40 49.70
N ALA A 520 9.50 22.53 49.74
CA ALA A 520 8.99 23.82 49.30
C ALA A 520 8.63 23.83 47.80
N ALA A 521 9.49 23.25 46.95
CA ALA A 521 9.23 23.12 45.51
C ALA A 521 7.98 22.27 45.24
N LYS A 522 7.80 21.15 45.96
CA LYS A 522 6.60 20.30 45.85
C LYS A 522 5.33 21.03 46.29
N GLN A 523 5.40 21.84 47.34
CA GLN A 523 4.28 22.68 47.78
C GLN A 523 3.92 23.75 46.74
N ALA A 524 4.91 24.42 46.15
CA ALA A 524 4.71 25.39 45.09
C ALA A 524 4.03 24.74 43.87
N LEU A 525 4.49 23.56 43.45
CA LEU A 525 3.86 22.80 42.37
C LEU A 525 2.40 22.45 42.68
N SER A 526 2.11 21.98 43.90
CA SER A 526 0.74 21.68 44.33
C SER A 526 -0.16 22.92 44.28
N ALA A 527 0.33 24.06 44.75
CA ALA A 527 -0.41 25.32 44.73
C ALA A 527 -0.68 25.82 43.30
N CYS A 528 0.29 25.71 42.40
CA CYS A 528 0.10 26.07 41.00
C CYS A 528 -0.95 25.17 40.32
N LEU A 529 -0.89 23.85 40.53
CA LEU A 529 -1.85 22.91 39.94
C LEU A 529 -3.28 23.16 40.44
N ALA A 530 -3.43 23.52 41.73
CA ALA A 530 -4.72 23.86 42.31
C ALA A 530 -5.35 25.12 41.68
N ARG A 531 -4.54 26.11 41.31
CA ARG A 531 -5.00 27.34 40.64
C ARG A 531 -5.35 27.11 39.17
N SER A 532 -4.73 26.12 38.55
CA SER A 532 -4.83 25.84 37.12
C SER A 532 -5.97 24.87 36.75
N SER A 533 -6.74 24.38 37.74
CA SER A 533 -7.88 23.48 37.53
C SER A 533 -9.16 24.27 37.19
N PRO A 534 -9.96 23.88 36.18
CA PRO A 534 -11.22 24.58 35.86
C PRO A 534 -12.24 24.40 37.00
N PRO A 535 -13.15 25.38 37.23
CA PRO A 535 -14.15 25.27 38.30
C PRO A 535 -15.07 24.08 38.04
N ARG A 536 -15.31 23.26 39.07
CA ARG A 536 -16.28 22.15 39.02
C ARG A 536 -17.62 22.70 38.55
N ARG A 537 -18.13 22.23 37.41
CA ARG A 537 -19.53 22.46 37.03
C ARG A 537 -20.40 21.78 38.11
N HIS A 538 -21.17 22.58 38.84
CA HIS A 538 -22.24 22.05 39.67
C HIS A 538 -23.25 21.31 38.78
N PRO A 539 -23.79 20.15 39.20
CA PRO A 539 -24.91 19.53 38.50
C PRO A 539 -26.08 20.51 38.49
N LEU A 540 -26.63 20.79 37.31
CA LEU A 540 -27.89 21.50 37.18
C LEU A 540 -28.98 20.70 37.92
N PRO A 541 -29.84 21.35 38.74
CA PRO A 541 -30.97 20.67 39.33
C PRO A 541 -31.88 20.14 38.22
N ILE A 542 -32.28 18.88 38.34
CA ILE A 542 -33.29 18.27 37.46
C ILE A 542 -34.58 19.09 37.61
N SER A 543 -34.96 19.78 36.53
CA SER A 543 -36.28 20.39 36.40
C SER A 543 -37.30 19.27 36.22
N VAL A 544 -38.06 18.98 37.25
CA VAL A 544 -39.30 18.19 37.15
C VAL A 544 -40.37 19.12 36.61
N GLY A 545 -40.83 18.87 35.38
CA GLY A 545 -41.94 19.53 34.72
C GLY A 545 -42.63 18.56 33.78
#